data_AF-A0A816SPL0-F1
#
_entry.id   AF-A0A816SPL0-F1
#
_cell.length_a   1.000
_cell.length_b   1.000
_cell.length_c   1.000
_cell.angle_alpha   90.00
_cell.angle_beta   90.00
_cell.angle_gamma   90.00
#
_symmetry.space_group_name_H-M   'P 1'
#
loop_
_entity.id
_entity.type
_entity.pdbx_description
1 polymer ?
#
loop_
_entity_poly.entity_id
_entity_poly.type
_entity_poly.pdbx_seq_one_letter_code
_entity_poly.pdbx_strand_id
1 'polypeptide(L)'
;MIPLAPAPISLSPSELCNGIFLFYTFILGRQIPPNDTTDQAYRFESVLTVLNNGREELKQWRVLVGFPPPMRSSFNGTKLLALVGNITIFGGYPASDLKTAIQTARDLDQMAARIELVGTQFMVIPPAIPMPSNISLVHDGWLCPEPTPPTPLSKRETTTCCKRDPSIKVNTTTITDKFLPRQPGDLIT
;
A
#
# COMPACT_ATOMS: atom_id res chain seq x y z
N MET A 1 12.74 30.10 -37.24
CA MET A 1 11.92 29.26 -36.34
C MET A 1 12.75 29.05 -35.09
N ILE A 2 12.41 29.70 -33.98
CA ILE A 2 13.18 29.56 -32.73
C ILE A 2 12.73 28.23 -32.11
N PRO A 3 13.63 27.28 -31.81
CA PRO A 3 13.24 26.07 -31.11
C PRO A 3 12.78 26.48 -29.70
N LEU A 4 11.50 26.25 -29.40
CA LEU A 4 11.00 26.36 -28.03
C LEU A 4 11.74 25.33 -27.17
N ALA A 5 12.47 25.80 -26.17
CA ALA A 5 13.08 24.92 -25.17
C ALA A 5 11.97 24.11 -24.49
N PRO A 6 12.13 22.77 -24.32
CA PRO A 6 11.16 21.96 -23.61
C PRO A 6 10.96 22.50 -22.19
N ALA A 7 9.71 22.66 -21.76
CA ALA A 7 9.40 23.01 -20.37
C ALA A 7 10.02 21.96 -19.42
N PRO A 8 10.51 22.36 -18.24
CA PRO A 8 11.06 21.41 -17.27
C PRO A 8 9.99 20.39 -16.89
N ILE A 9 10.31 19.11 -17.08
CA ILE A 9 9.42 18.00 -16.74
C ILE A 9 9.32 17.93 -15.21
N SER A 10 8.15 18.28 -14.67
CA SER A 10 7.83 18.04 -13.27
C SER A 10 7.37 16.59 -13.13
N LEU A 11 8.18 15.75 -12.48
CA LEU A 11 7.87 14.34 -12.24
C LEU A 11 7.08 14.19 -10.94
N SER A 12 6.05 13.34 -10.97
CA SER A 12 5.30 12.98 -9.77
C SER A 12 6.15 12.12 -8.81
N PRO A 13 5.80 12.04 -7.50
CA PRO A 13 6.49 11.17 -6.55
C PRO A 13 6.52 9.70 -6.99
N SER A 14 5.47 9.25 -7.68
CA SER A 14 5.42 7.89 -8.25
C SER A 14 6.46 7.69 -9.34
N GLU A 15 6.69 8.68 -10.19
CA GLU A 15 7.65 8.62 -11.31
C GLU A 15 9.10 8.72 -10.86
N LEU A 16 9.35 9.36 -9.72
CA LEU A 16 10.66 9.39 -9.09
C LEU A 16 10.98 8.07 -8.36
N CYS A 17 10.00 7.20 -8.15
CA CYS A 17 10.18 5.94 -7.45
C CYS A 17 10.63 4.82 -8.40
N ASN A 18 11.91 4.45 -8.33
CA ASN A 18 12.49 3.30 -9.05
C ASN A 18 12.37 1.99 -8.23
N GLY A 19 11.17 1.66 -7.79
CA GLY A 19 10.91 0.53 -6.89
C GLY A 19 9.42 0.21 -6.77
N ILE A 20 8.99 -0.27 -5.61
CA ILE A 20 7.55 -0.44 -5.34
C ILE A 20 7.03 0.82 -4.68
N PHE A 21 6.11 1.50 -5.37
CA PHE A 21 5.45 2.68 -4.86
C PHE A 21 4.15 2.26 -4.15
N LEU A 22 4.08 2.54 -2.86
CA LEU A 22 2.87 2.34 -2.05
C LEU A 22 2.19 3.68 -1.87
N PHE A 23 0.88 3.70 -2.11
CA PHE A 23 0.06 4.91 -1.99
C PHE A 23 -1.25 4.60 -1.31
N TYR A 24 -1.58 5.35 -0.27
CA TYR A 24 -2.83 5.25 0.46
C TYR A 24 -3.58 6.58 0.41
N THR A 25 -4.86 6.54 0.05
CA THR A 25 -5.74 7.71 -0.01
C THR A 25 -7.00 7.48 0.82
N PHE A 26 -7.30 8.38 1.74
CA PHE A 26 -8.59 8.43 2.42
C PHE A 26 -9.60 9.22 1.60
N ILE A 27 -10.73 8.57 1.31
CA ILE A 27 -11.81 9.15 0.51
C ILE A 27 -12.77 9.90 1.43
N LEU A 28 -13.39 9.19 2.37
CA LEU A 28 -14.38 9.76 3.27
C LEU A 28 -14.50 8.98 4.57
N GLY A 29 -15.07 9.66 5.57
CA GLY A 29 -15.47 9.06 6.83
C GLY A 29 -16.83 9.60 7.22
N ARG A 30 -17.71 8.72 7.71
CA ARG A 30 -19.05 9.09 8.16
C ARG A 30 -19.39 8.38 9.46
N GLN A 31 -20.05 9.09 10.36
CA GLN A 31 -20.60 8.50 11.57
C GLN A 31 -21.58 7.39 11.17
N ILE A 32 -21.53 6.27 11.86
CA ILE A 32 -22.52 5.20 11.71
C ILE A 32 -23.31 5.02 13.00
N PRO A 33 -24.63 4.78 12.95
CA PRO A 33 -25.43 4.54 14.14
C PRO A 33 -24.97 3.29 14.92
N PRO A 34 -25.22 3.23 16.24
CA PRO A 34 -25.85 4.27 17.06
C PRO A 34 -24.94 5.46 17.33
N ASN A 35 -25.51 6.53 17.91
CA ASN A 35 -24.74 7.68 18.37
C ASN A 35 -24.23 7.40 19.79
N ASP A 36 -22.94 7.10 19.92
CA ASP A 36 -22.28 6.77 21.18
C ASP A 36 -21.34 7.90 21.62
N THR A 37 -21.46 8.34 22.86
CA THR A 37 -20.66 9.47 23.38
C THR A 37 -19.21 9.11 23.66
N THR A 38 -18.92 7.85 23.95
CA THR A 38 -17.60 7.37 24.38
C THR A 38 -16.87 6.54 23.31
N ASP A 39 -17.61 5.81 22.47
CA ASP A 39 -17.02 4.89 21.48
C ASP A 39 -17.72 4.98 20.13
N GLN A 40 -17.90 6.22 19.64
CA GLN A 40 -18.56 6.45 18.36
C GLN A 40 -17.83 5.73 17.22
N ALA A 41 -18.56 4.85 16.54
CA ALA A 41 -18.11 4.19 15.33
C ALA A 41 -18.23 5.12 14.12
N TYR A 42 -17.21 5.08 13.26
CA TYR A 42 -17.20 5.76 11.97
C TYR A 42 -16.90 4.75 10.87
N ARG A 43 -17.70 4.76 9.80
CA ARG A 43 -17.31 4.11 8.56
C ARG A 43 -16.23 4.96 7.90
N PHE A 44 -15.22 4.32 7.33
CA PHE A 44 -14.29 4.98 6.42
C PHE A 44 -14.18 4.24 5.09
N GLU A 45 -13.82 4.99 4.06
CA GLU A 45 -13.50 4.49 2.74
C GLU A 45 -12.12 5.02 2.32
N SER A 46 -11.27 4.12 1.84
CA SER A 46 -9.92 4.45 1.40
C SER A 46 -9.48 3.58 0.23
N VAL A 47 -8.38 3.96 -0.40
CA VAL A 47 -7.79 3.23 -1.51
C VAL A 47 -6.32 2.98 -1.21
N LEU A 48 -5.90 1.72 -1.25
CA LEU A 48 -4.49 1.33 -1.24
C LEU A 48 -4.07 0.96 -2.66
N THR A 49 -2.98 1.56 -3.14
CA THR A 49 -2.36 1.25 -4.43
C THR A 49 -0.95 0.73 -4.20
N VAL A 50 -0.64 -0.40 -4.82
CA VAL A 50 0.70 -0.97 -4.92
C VAL A 50 1.11 -0.89 -6.38
N LEU A 51 2.22 -0.21 -6.67
CA LEU A 51 2.67 0.03 -8.04
C LEU A 51 4.12 -0.45 -8.20
N ASN A 52 4.37 -1.33 -9.17
CA ASN A 52 5.71 -1.85 -9.45
C ASN A 52 6.41 -1.05 -10.57
N ASN A 53 7.13 0.00 -10.17
CA ASN A 53 8.06 0.74 -11.04
C ASN A 53 9.48 0.13 -11.02
N GLY A 54 9.65 -1.03 -10.37
CA GLY A 54 10.91 -1.71 -10.22
C GLY A 54 11.36 -2.46 -11.48
N ARG A 55 12.55 -3.04 -11.37
CA ARG A 55 13.15 -3.90 -12.41
C ARG A 55 12.86 -5.39 -12.22
N GLU A 56 12.26 -5.75 -11.09
CA GLU A 56 11.93 -7.11 -10.71
C GLU A 56 10.41 -7.23 -10.51
N GLU A 57 9.86 -8.38 -10.87
CA GLU A 57 8.45 -8.69 -10.56
C GLU A 57 8.24 -8.76 -9.06
N LEU A 58 7.13 -8.19 -8.58
CA LEU A 58 6.76 -8.26 -7.18
C LEU A 58 5.83 -9.45 -6.98
N LYS A 59 6.40 -10.58 -6.55
CA LYS A 59 5.67 -11.84 -6.38
C LYS A 59 4.96 -11.95 -5.03
N GLN A 60 3.77 -12.55 -5.03
CA GLN A 60 2.91 -12.82 -3.88
C GLN A 60 2.80 -11.64 -2.93
N TRP A 61 2.72 -10.42 -3.48
CA TRP A 61 2.94 -9.18 -2.74
C TRP A 61 1.99 -9.06 -1.54
N ARG A 62 2.53 -8.52 -0.45
CA ARG A 62 1.80 -8.27 0.79
C ARG A 62 2.20 -6.93 1.36
N VAL A 63 1.21 -6.11 1.64
CA VAL A 63 1.36 -4.78 2.22
C VAL A 63 0.74 -4.77 3.60
N LEU A 64 1.52 -4.28 4.54
CA LEU A 64 1.12 -3.98 5.89
C LEU A 64 0.59 -2.55 5.93
N VAL A 65 -0.58 -2.36 6.55
CA VAL A 65 -1.15 -1.05 6.87
C VAL A 65 -1.42 -1.01 8.37
N GLY A 66 -0.77 -0.08 9.06
CA GLY A 66 -0.88 0.10 10.51
C GLY A 66 -1.47 1.46 10.87
N PHE A 67 -2.38 1.46 11.84
CA PHE A 67 -2.95 2.69 12.39
C PHE A 67 -2.40 2.98 13.80
N PRO A 68 -2.20 4.26 14.13
CA PRO A 68 -1.64 4.62 15.42
C PRO A 68 -2.60 4.27 16.58
N PRO A 69 -2.11 3.77 17.72
CA PRO A 69 -2.94 3.67 18.92
C PRO A 69 -3.41 5.08 19.37
N PRO A 70 -4.60 5.22 20.00
CA PRO A 70 -5.53 4.16 20.41
C PRO A 70 -6.57 3.78 19.32
N MET A 71 -6.34 4.14 18.06
CA MET A 71 -7.29 3.90 16.98
C MET A 71 -7.47 2.40 16.74
N ARG A 72 -8.73 1.96 16.73
CA ARG A 72 -9.11 0.58 16.40
C ARG A 72 -9.83 0.59 15.08
N SER A 73 -9.39 -0.25 14.14
CA SER A 73 -9.97 -0.36 12.80
C SER A 73 -10.33 -1.80 12.49
N SER A 74 -11.46 -1.98 11.81
CA SER A 74 -11.90 -3.25 11.25
C SER A 74 -12.20 -3.04 9.78
N PHE A 75 -11.74 -3.96 8.93
CA PHE A 75 -11.94 -3.91 7.49
C PHE A 75 -12.98 -4.95 7.08
N ASN A 76 -13.84 -4.57 6.15
CA ASN A 76 -14.77 -5.49 5.52
C ASN A 76 -14.19 -5.94 4.17
N GLY A 77 -14.08 -7.25 3.95
CA GLY A 77 -13.76 -7.81 2.64
C GLY A 77 -12.86 -9.04 2.65
N THR A 78 -12.91 -9.80 1.56
CA THR A 78 -12.15 -11.04 1.30
C THR A 78 -10.67 -10.82 0.97
N LYS A 79 -10.21 -9.56 0.91
CA LYS A 79 -8.84 -9.16 0.51
C LYS A 79 -7.91 -8.96 1.71
N LEU A 80 -8.43 -9.19 2.91
CA LEU A 80 -7.68 -9.16 4.16
C LEU A 80 -7.08 -10.54 4.40
N LEU A 81 -5.75 -10.59 4.51
CA LEU A 81 -5.02 -11.83 4.76
C LEU A 81 -4.87 -12.10 6.26
N ALA A 82 -4.62 -11.05 7.05
CA ALA A 82 -4.47 -11.17 8.49
C ALA A 82 -4.75 -9.83 9.19
N LEU A 83 -5.23 -9.93 10.44
CA LEU A 83 -5.32 -8.83 11.40
C LEU A 83 -4.44 -9.20 12.61
N VAL A 84 -3.41 -8.41 12.90
CA VAL A 84 -2.52 -8.61 14.05
C VAL A 84 -2.49 -7.33 14.87
N GLY A 85 -3.35 -7.26 15.89
CA GLY A 85 -3.53 -6.02 16.67
C GLY A 85 -4.06 -4.86 15.81
N ASN A 86 -3.33 -3.74 15.77
CA ASN A 86 -3.66 -2.54 14.97
C ASN A 86 -3.14 -2.59 13.53
N ILE A 87 -2.60 -3.73 13.13
CA ILE A 87 -1.97 -3.95 11.84
C ILE A 87 -2.85 -4.84 10.98
N THR A 88 -3.04 -4.44 9.73
CA THR A 88 -3.75 -5.23 8.71
C THR A 88 -2.83 -5.55 7.55
N ILE A 89 -2.86 -6.79 7.08
CA ILE A 89 -2.07 -7.24 5.92
C ILE A 89 -3.02 -7.49 4.74
N PHE A 90 -2.72 -6.84 3.61
CA PHE A 90 -3.38 -7.02 2.33
C PHE A 90 -2.42 -7.67 1.34
N GLY A 91 -2.94 -8.48 0.42
CA GLY A 91 -2.12 -9.08 -0.62
C GLY A 91 -2.95 -9.91 -1.58
N GLY A 92 -2.35 -10.29 -2.71
CA GLY A 92 -2.95 -11.30 -3.58
C GLY A 92 -4.06 -10.82 -4.52
N TYR A 93 -4.52 -9.57 -4.44
CA TYR A 93 -5.67 -9.05 -5.19
C TYR A 93 -5.40 -7.70 -5.87
N PRO A 94 -5.71 -7.52 -7.18
CA PRO A 94 -6.45 -8.44 -8.04
C PRO A 94 -5.58 -9.55 -8.64
N ALA A 95 -4.26 -9.38 -8.64
CA ALA A 95 -3.29 -10.38 -9.05
C ALA A 95 -2.30 -10.63 -7.91
N SER A 96 -1.85 -11.88 -7.76
CA SER A 96 -0.88 -12.25 -6.73
C SER A 96 0.52 -11.70 -7.01
N ASP A 97 0.86 -11.49 -8.27
CA ASP A 97 2.14 -10.97 -8.72
C ASP A 97 1.91 -9.69 -9.52
N LEU A 98 2.83 -8.72 -9.41
CA LEU A 98 2.82 -7.50 -10.23
C LEU A 98 4.05 -7.48 -11.14
N LYS A 99 3.79 -7.34 -12.44
CA LYS A 99 4.85 -7.23 -13.46
C LYS A 99 5.57 -5.89 -13.35
N THR A 100 6.74 -5.79 -13.97
CA THR A 100 7.53 -4.55 -14.00
C THR A 100 6.95 -3.54 -15.00
N ALA A 101 7.19 -2.24 -14.76
CA ALA A 101 6.89 -1.20 -15.74
C ALA A 101 7.59 -1.41 -17.10
N ILE A 102 8.77 -2.06 -17.12
CA ILE A 102 9.53 -2.37 -18.33
C ILE A 102 8.83 -3.45 -19.17
N GLN A 103 8.44 -4.57 -18.55
CA GLN A 103 7.77 -5.68 -19.24
C GLN A 103 6.38 -5.29 -19.77
N THR A 104 5.74 -4.32 -19.11
CA THR A 104 4.35 -3.93 -19.38
C THR A 104 4.22 -2.66 -20.20
N ALA A 105 5.33 -2.01 -20.56
CA ALA A 105 5.31 -0.66 -21.15
C ALA A 105 4.44 0.33 -20.33
N ARG A 106 4.50 0.21 -18.99
CA ARG A 106 3.73 0.99 -18.02
C ARG A 106 2.21 0.73 -18.03
N ASP A 107 1.78 -0.47 -18.45
CA ASP A 107 0.38 -0.89 -18.32
C ASP A 107 0.00 -1.15 -16.84
N LEU A 108 -0.79 -0.22 -16.27
CA LEU A 108 -1.20 -0.21 -14.88
C LEU A 108 -2.01 -1.46 -14.48
N ASP A 109 -2.75 -2.09 -15.40
CA ASP A 109 -3.56 -3.27 -15.08
C ASP A 109 -2.68 -4.49 -14.76
N GLN A 110 -1.41 -4.47 -15.18
CA GLN A 110 -0.46 -5.57 -14.99
C GLN A 110 0.62 -5.26 -13.93
N MET A 111 0.92 -3.98 -13.71
CA MET A 111 1.97 -3.55 -12.78
C MET A 111 1.44 -2.91 -11.48
N ALA A 112 0.13 -2.73 -11.34
CA ALA A 112 -0.48 -2.17 -10.15
C ALA A 112 -1.60 -3.03 -9.56
N ALA A 113 -1.73 -2.97 -8.24
CA ALA A 113 -2.88 -3.47 -7.51
C ALA A 113 -3.58 -2.30 -6.82
N ARG A 114 -4.89 -2.16 -7.06
CA ARG A 114 -5.74 -1.17 -6.41
C ARG A 114 -6.78 -1.86 -5.53
N ILE A 115 -6.75 -1.55 -4.25
CA ILE A 115 -7.63 -2.12 -3.23
C ILE A 115 -8.48 -1.00 -2.67
N GLU A 116 -9.78 -1.10 -2.91
CA GLU A 116 -10.77 -0.28 -2.22
C GLU A 116 -11.04 -0.90 -0.85
N LEU A 117 -10.88 -0.07 0.16
CA LEU A 117 -10.97 -0.42 1.56
C LEU A 117 -12.21 0.23 2.13
N VAL A 118 -13.02 -0.59 2.78
CA VAL A 118 -14.20 -0.17 3.52
C VAL A 118 -14.06 -0.73 4.92
N GLY A 119 -14.13 0.14 5.92
CA GLY A 119 -13.96 -0.29 7.30
C GLY A 119 -14.74 0.52 8.31
N THR A 120 -14.65 0.09 9.55
CA THR A 120 -15.16 0.79 10.72
C THR A 120 -13.97 1.16 11.59
N GLN A 121 -13.97 2.38 12.10
CA GLN A 121 -12.96 2.88 13.04
C GLN A 121 -13.61 3.51 14.26
N PHE A 122 -12.86 3.50 15.35
CA PHE A 122 -13.24 4.09 16.62
C PHE A 122 -12.20 5.12 17.05
N MET A 123 -12.55 6.00 17.99
CA MET A 123 -11.65 7.00 18.56
C MET A 123 -11.15 8.06 17.55
N VAL A 124 -11.91 8.31 16.48
CA VAL A 124 -11.61 9.35 15.48
C VAL A 124 -12.78 10.31 15.41
N ILE A 125 -12.58 11.54 15.88
CA ILE A 125 -13.62 12.56 15.91
C ILE A 125 -13.42 13.48 14.69
N PRO A 126 -14.37 13.56 13.74
CA PRO A 126 -14.32 14.56 12.67
C PRO A 126 -14.10 15.96 13.24
N PRO A 127 -13.20 16.77 12.65
CA PRO A 127 -12.65 16.66 11.29
C PRO A 127 -11.35 15.84 11.18
N ALA A 128 -10.92 15.13 12.22
CA ALA A 128 -9.69 14.33 12.17
C ALA A 128 -9.79 13.22 11.13
N ILE A 129 -8.69 13.02 10.38
CA ILE A 129 -8.62 12.01 9.32
C ILE A 129 -7.78 10.82 9.82
N PRO A 130 -8.34 9.60 9.78
CA PRO A 130 -7.68 8.35 10.19
C PRO A 130 -6.59 7.96 9.19
N MET A 131 -5.42 8.57 9.29
CA MET A 131 -4.27 8.20 8.46
C MET A 131 -3.52 7.01 9.05
N PRO A 132 -3.07 6.06 8.21
CA PRO A 132 -2.15 5.03 8.68
C PRO A 132 -0.83 5.69 9.07
N SER A 133 -0.24 5.22 10.18
CA SER A 133 1.10 5.64 10.60
C SER A 133 2.20 4.85 9.91
N ASN A 134 1.87 3.66 9.37
CA ASN A 134 2.83 2.80 8.71
C ASN A 134 2.18 2.13 7.49
N ILE A 135 2.86 2.20 6.34
CA ILE A 135 2.58 1.40 5.15
C ILE A 135 3.91 0.79 4.67
N SER A 136 3.98 -0.53 4.57
CA SER A 136 5.22 -1.22 4.21
C SER A 136 4.97 -2.55 3.52
N LEU A 137 5.96 -3.03 2.75
CA LEU A 137 5.94 -4.39 2.20
C LEU A 137 6.38 -5.39 3.29
N VAL A 138 5.70 -6.54 3.34
CA VAL A 138 6.03 -7.64 4.26
C VAL A 138 7.15 -8.54 3.69
N HIS A 139 7.51 -8.37 2.42
CA HIS A 139 8.45 -9.26 1.74
C HIS A 139 9.91 -9.05 2.12
N ASP A 140 10.62 -10.17 2.27
CA ASP A 140 12.05 -10.22 2.54
C ASP A 140 12.82 -9.61 1.35
N GLY A 141 13.42 -8.44 1.57
CA GLY A 141 14.26 -7.76 0.59
C GLY A 141 13.71 -6.50 -0.04
N TRP A 142 12.72 -5.88 0.61
CA TRP A 142 12.30 -4.52 0.32
C TRP A 142 12.42 -3.64 1.56
N LEU A 143 13.12 -2.51 1.42
CA LEU A 143 13.22 -1.47 2.43
C LEU A 143 12.27 -0.34 2.07
N CYS A 144 11.26 -0.13 2.92
CA CYS A 144 10.32 0.97 2.79
C CYS A 144 10.68 2.04 3.83
N PRO A 145 11.03 3.27 3.42
CA PRO A 145 11.18 4.38 4.36
C PRO A 145 9.84 4.71 5.01
N GLU A 146 9.88 5.43 6.14
CA GLU A 146 8.67 5.93 6.79
C GLU A 146 7.79 6.69 5.78
N PRO A 147 6.46 6.49 5.81
CA PRO A 147 5.57 7.15 4.88
C PRO A 147 5.67 8.67 5.01
N THR A 148 5.55 9.38 3.89
CA THR A 148 5.59 10.85 3.91
C THR A 148 4.47 11.36 4.83
N PRO A 149 4.79 12.19 5.85
CA PRO A 149 3.80 12.68 6.78
C PRO A 149 2.75 13.54 6.06
N PRO A 150 1.50 13.57 6.54
CA PRO A 150 0.44 14.34 5.91
C PRO A 150 0.81 15.84 5.93
N THR A 151 1.00 16.44 4.76
CA THR A 151 1.23 17.89 4.63
C THR A 151 -0.12 18.62 4.57
N PRO A 152 -0.17 19.96 4.71
CA PRO A 152 -1.42 20.72 4.54
C PRO A 152 -2.13 20.44 3.21
N LEU A 153 -1.38 20.09 2.15
CA LEU A 153 -1.90 19.71 0.84
C LEU A 153 -2.26 18.22 0.74
N SER A 154 -1.61 17.34 1.51
CA SER A 154 -1.73 15.87 1.42
C SER A 154 -2.30 15.24 2.70
N LYS A 155 -3.22 15.91 3.41
CA LYS A 155 -3.80 15.40 4.68
C LYS A 155 -4.53 14.06 4.57
N ARG A 156 -4.88 13.66 3.34
CA ARG A 156 -5.64 12.43 3.02
C ARG A 156 -4.79 11.37 2.34
N GLU A 157 -3.51 11.66 2.12
CA GLU A 157 -2.65 10.88 1.24
C GLU A 157 -1.33 10.61 1.94
N THR A 158 -0.89 9.35 1.85
CA THR A 158 0.47 9.00 2.27
C THR A 158 1.09 8.05 1.26
N THR A 159 2.38 8.24 1.03
CA THR A 159 3.17 7.52 0.03
C THR A 159 4.47 7.04 0.63
N THR A 160 4.95 5.90 0.16
CA THR A 160 6.34 5.49 0.35
C THR A 160 6.89 4.80 -0.89
N CYS A 161 8.19 4.93 -1.12
CA CYS A 161 8.89 4.26 -2.21
C CYS A 161 9.79 3.18 -1.62
N CYS A 162 9.36 1.93 -1.70
CA CYS A 162 10.13 0.79 -1.26
C CYS A 162 11.19 0.44 -2.31
N LYS A 163 12.43 0.28 -1.87
CA LYS A 163 13.55 -0.12 -2.72
C LYS A 163 14.04 -1.50 -2.33
N ARG A 164 14.60 -2.23 -3.29
CA ARG A 164 15.25 -3.52 -3.02
C ARG A 164 16.35 -3.31 -1.97
N ASP A 165 16.42 -4.17 -0.97
CA ASP A 165 17.53 -4.14 -0.01
C ASP A 165 18.83 -4.53 -0.74
N PRO A 166 19.81 -3.63 -0.88
CA PRO A 166 21.08 -3.94 -1.54
C PRO A 166 21.91 -4.99 -0.79
N SER A 167 21.60 -5.25 0.49
CA SER A 167 22.29 -6.21 1.35
C SER A 167 21.86 -7.65 1.07
N ILE A 168 20.69 -7.85 0.45
CA ILE A 168 20.20 -9.18 0.07
C ILE A 168 20.78 -9.54 -1.29
N LYS A 169 21.84 -10.37 -1.27
CA LYS A 169 22.38 -11.01 -2.46
C LYS A 169 21.38 -12.04 -2.96
N VAL A 170 20.71 -11.76 -4.08
CA VAL A 170 19.93 -12.77 -4.80
C VAL A 170 20.94 -13.78 -5.36
N ASN A 171 21.11 -14.92 -4.69
CA ASN A 171 21.86 -16.03 -5.25
C ASN A 171 21.09 -16.53 -6.47
N THR A 172 21.59 -16.22 -7.67
CA THR A 172 20.99 -16.57 -8.96
C THR A 172 20.92 -18.09 -9.25
N THR A 173 21.28 -18.93 -8.28
CA THR A 173 21.35 -20.40 -8.41
C THR A 173 20.04 -21.12 -8.08
N THR A 174 19.01 -20.43 -7.57
CA THR A 174 17.68 -21.01 -7.28
C THR A 174 16.57 -20.41 -8.15
N ILE A 175 16.88 -20.06 -9.40
CA ILE A 175 15.87 -20.05 -10.47
C ILE A 175 15.62 -21.50 -10.89
N THR A 176 15.16 -22.31 -9.95
CA THR A 176 14.52 -23.59 -10.22
C THR A 176 13.23 -23.54 -9.45
N ASP A 177 12.16 -23.27 -10.18
CA ASP A 177 10.79 -23.69 -9.91
C ASP A 177 10.50 -24.15 -8.47
N LYS A 178 9.75 -23.31 -7.74
CA LYS A 178 8.52 -23.63 -6.98
C LYS A 178 8.46 -22.86 -5.66
N PHE A 179 7.62 -21.83 -5.70
CA PHE A 179 6.96 -21.16 -4.57
C PHE A 179 7.88 -20.51 -3.51
N LEU A 180 7.55 -19.27 -3.14
CA LEU A 180 8.11 -18.67 -1.93
C LEU A 180 7.69 -19.52 -0.71
N PRO A 181 8.51 -19.54 0.37
CA PRO A 181 8.15 -20.25 1.59
C PRO A 181 6.78 -19.79 2.10
N ARG A 182 5.90 -20.75 2.43
CA ARG A 182 4.54 -20.51 2.93
C ARG A 182 4.58 -19.61 4.15
N GLN A 183 3.70 -18.62 4.19
CA GLN A 183 3.61 -17.68 5.30
C GLN A 183 2.35 -17.90 6.14
N PRO A 184 2.33 -17.49 7.42
CA PRO A 184 1.15 -17.61 8.26
C PRO A 184 -0.07 -16.92 7.62
N GLY A 185 -1.14 -17.67 7.37
CA GLY A 185 -2.35 -17.20 6.69
C GLY A 185 -2.54 -17.71 5.26
N ASP A 186 -1.54 -18.37 4.67
CA ASP A 186 -1.70 -19.05 3.39
C ASP A 186 -2.65 -20.26 3.54
N LEU A 187 -3.68 -20.33 2.70
CA LEU A 187 -4.64 -21.44 2.70
C LEU A 187 -3.92 -22.76 2.39
N ILE A 188 -4.09 -23.74 3.28
CA ILE A 188 -3.69 -25.11 3.05
C ILE A 188 -4.71 -25.69 2.06
N THR A 189 -4.29 -25.95 0.83
CA THR A 189 -5.01 -26.85 -0.09
C THR A 189 -4.38 -28.23 -0.03
#